data_AF-A0A366MR08-F1
#
_entry.id   AF-A0A366MR08-F1
#
_cell.length_a   1.000
_cell.length_b   1.000
_cell.length_c   1.000
_cell.angle_alpha   90.00
_cell.angle_beta   90.00
_cell.angle_gamma   90.00
#
_symmetry.space_group_name_H-M   'P 1'
#
loop_
_entity.id
_entity.type
_entity.pdbx_description
1 polymer ?
#
loop_
_entity_poly.entity_id
_entity_poly.type
_entity_poly.pdbx_seq_one_letter_code
_entity_poly.pdbx_strand_id
1 'polypeptide(L)'
;MKQISIILIFFVNLIYAQSIEFYKPSFDCGNVKKDSIEFLICKSNDLSKLDIELNEIYKKLIQIIPEKKTLIEEQREFLKDRKTCTNEDCIKNIYKNRLYILNSIYKFLNVKLDEYKSEKIKYIDIKDFIYLYEVKSNLFTSKLLNIIDIFEKNNYILVEDGFLIRFYDVRLNNGIYYVNNRTGRIKRVVGGIIDNWFIIENYTPTKIVVKILDGHRGLGYESIESITIKDGENIENKVIIETQYDMESGFCNRAEVLGITKAGDIKNFEYDETKNFLKIDFIEQDCSNKKISNEKLVYDLKKDIFINFKDK
;
A
#
# COMPACT_ATOMS: atom_id res chain seq x y z
N MET A 1 -15.27 56.25 46.66
CA MET A 1 -15.36 54.77 46.59
C MET A 1 -15.93 54.25 45.25
N LYS A 2 -16.97 54.86 44.64
CA LYS A 2 -17.49 54.42 43.32
C LYS A 2 -16.48 54.55 42.15
N GLN A 3 -15.64 55.58 42.11
CA GLN A 3 -14.64 55.76 41.04
C GLN A 3 -13.50 54.74 41.07
N ILE A 4 -13.01 54.36 42.25
CA ILE A 4 -11.95 53.35 42.42
C ILE A 4 -12.46 51.96 41.99
N SER A 5 -13.74 51.68 42.23
CA SER A 5 -14.38 50.42 41.82
C SER A 5 -14.54 50.30 40.30
N ILE A 6 -14.71 51.40 39.57
CA ILE A 6 -14.81 51.40 38.09
C ILE A 6 -13.44 51.21 37.44
N ILE A 7 -12.39 51.80 38.01
CA ILE A 7 -11.00 51.64 37.53
C ILE A 7 -10.52 50.20 37.72
N LEU A 8 -10.87 49.54 38.82
CA LEU A 8 -10.56 48.13 39.07
C LEU A 8 -11.28 47.17 38.10
N ILE A 9 -12.52 47.47 37.70
CA ILE A 9 -13.25 46.68 36.69
C ILE A 9 -12.61 46.85 35.29
N PHE A 10 -12.09 48.04 34.97
CA PHE A 10 -11.38 48.28 33.70
C PHE A 10 -10.02 47.56 33.63
N PHE A 11 -9.27 47.52 34.74
CA PHE A 11 -7.99 46.81 34.81
C PHE A 11 -8.13 45.28 34.78
N VAL A 12 -9.21 44.72 35.34
CA VAL A 12 -9.47 43.26 35.27
C VAL A 12 -9.83 42.82 33.84
N ASN A 13 -10.47 43.67 33.04
CA ASN A 13 -10.75 43.38 31.62
C ASN A 13 -9.52 43.47 30.70
N LEU A 14 -8.50 44.25 31.07
CA LEU A 14 -7.24 44.35 30.31
C LEU A 14 -6.33 43.11 30.44
N ILE A 15 -6.52 42.29 31.48
CA ILE A 15 -5.72 41.08 31.74
C ILE A 15 -6.25 39.87 30.94
N TYR A 16 -7.46 39.95 30.39
CA TYR A 16 -8.05 38.91 29.54
C TYR A 16 -7.95 39.18 28.03
N ALA A 17 -7.25 40.24 27.61
CA ALA A 17 -6.93 40.44 26.20
C ALA A 17 -5.90 39.38 25.77
N GLN A 18 -6.38 38.19 25.40
CA GLN A 18 -5.57 37.20 24.68
C GLN A 18 -4.94 37.92 23.48
N SER A 19 -3.62 37.83 23.35
CA SER A 19 -2.89 38.39 22.22
C SER A 19 -3.41 37.73 20.94
N ILE A 20 -4.23 38.46 20.19
CA ILE A 20 -4.68 38.02 18.86
C ILE A 20 -3.47 38.11 17.94
N GLU A 21 -2.84 36.97 17.69
CA GLU A 21 -1.73 36.87 16.74
C GLU A 21 -2.28 37.02 15.32
N PHE A 22 -1.90 38.11 14.65
CA PHE A 22 -2.26 38.37 13.26
C PHE A 22 -1.15 37.85 12.34
N TYR A 23 -1.41 36.74 11.66
CA TYR A 23 -0.53 36.14 10.68
C TYR A 23 -0.58 36.91 9.35
N LYS A 24 0.58 37.03 8.71
CA LYS A 24 0.69 37.47 7.30
C LYS A 24 1.08 36.25 6.46
N PRO A 25 0.37 35.96 5.37
CA PRO A 25 0.68 34.78 4.56
C PRO A 25 2.10 34.87 3.98
N SER A 26 2.58 33.79 3.38
CA SER A 26 3.94 33.68 2.85
C SER A 26 4.24 34.56 1.63
N PHE A 27 3.29 35.40 1.22
CA PHE A 27 3.36 36.32 0.09
C PHE A 27 2.87 37.73 0.49
N ASP A 28 3.18 38.73 -0.34
CA ASP A 28 2.82 40.12 -0.08
C ASP A 28 1.32 40.41 -0.37
N CYS A 29 0.59 40.81 0.68
CA CYS A 29 -0.81 41.22 0.59
C CYS A 29 -1.01 42.62 0.00
N GLY A 30 0.04 43.42 -0.19
CA GLY A 30 -0.07 44.80 -0.67
C GLY A 30 -0.56 44.94 -2.11
N ASN A 31 -0.37 43.91 -2.94
CA ASN A 31 -0.62 43.95 -4.39
C ASN A 31 -1.58 42.86 -4.90
N VAL A 32 -2.40 42.28 -4.01
CA VAL A 32 -3.35 41.23 -4.40
C VAL A 32 -4.60 41.83 -5.07
N LYS A 33 -5.07 41.17 -6.13
CA LYS A 33 -6.32 41.59 -6.80
C LYS A 33 -7.49 41.38 -5.84
N LYS A 34 -8.34 42.40 -5.71
CA LYS A 34 -9.57 42.32 -4.91
C LYS A 34 -10.41 41.11 -5.35
N ASP A 35 -10.96 40.40 -4.37
CA ASP A 35 -11.80 39.21 -4.55
C ASP A 35 -11.06 38.00 -5.17
N SER A 36 -9.73 38.04 -5.28
CA SER A 36 -8.93 36.84 -5.58
C SER A 36 -8.80 35.94 -4.34
N ILE A 37 -8.35 34.70 -4.56
CA ILE A 37 -8.07 33.78 -3.46
C ILE A 37 -6.96 34.32 -2.55
N GLU A 38 -5.94 34.94 -3.12
CA GLU A 38 -4.88 35.60 -2.37
C GLU A 38 -5.42 36.74 -1.50
N PHE A 39 -6.42 37.49 -1.99
CA PHE A 39 -7.12 38.48 -1.18
C PHE A 39 -7.91 37.83 -0.02
N LEU A 40 -8.62 36.72 -0.26
CA LEU A 40 -9.31 35.98 0.80
C LEU A 40 -8.34 35.46 1.86
N ILE A 41 -7.20 34.90 1.45
CA ILE A 41 -6.15 34.43 2.36
C ILE A 41 -5.62 35.61 3.20
N CYS A 42 -5.32 36.76 2.58
CA CYS A 42 -4.86 37.96 3.27
C CYS A 42 -5.86 38.55 4.27
N LYS A 43 -7.15 38.23 4.15
CA LYS A 43 -8.21 38.71 5.05
C LYS A 43 -8.55 37.72 6.16
N SER A 44 -8.19 36.45 6.01
CA SER A 44 -8.40 35.42 7.03
C SER A 44 -7.09 35.10 7.76
N ASN A 45 -7.11 35.30 9.08
CA ASN A 45 -5.99 34.97 9.95
C ASN A 45 -5.67 33.46 9.93
N ASP A 46 -6.71 32.63 9.91
CA ASP A 46 -6.62 31.16 9.84
C ASP A 46 -5.95 30.71 8.53
N LEU A 47 -6.40 31.25 7.40
CA LEU A 47 -5.83 30.89 6.11
C LEU A 47 -4.40 31.39 5.97
N SER A 48 -4.10 32.58 6.50
CA SER A 48 -2.73 33.12 6.54
C SER A 48 -1.80 32.24 7.36
N LYS A 49 -2.25 31.72 8.50
CA LYS A 49 -1.49 30.76 9.31
C LYS A 49 -1.18 29.48 8.54
N LEU A 50 -2.20 28.86 7.95
CA LEU A 50 -2.03 27.62 7.17
C LEU A 50 -1.08 27.82 5.97
N ASP A 51 -1.12 28.99 5.33
CA ASP A 51 -0.20 29.33 4.24
C ASP A 51 1.27 29.37 4.69
N ILE A 52 1.54 29.97 5.85
CA ILE A 52 2.88 30.01 6.45
C ILE A 52 3.36 28.58 6.76
N GLU A 53 2.55 27.80 7.50
CA GLU A 53 2.91 26.44 7.90
C GLU A 53 3.25 25.58 6.67
N LEU A 54 2.45 25.71 5.60
CA LEU A 54 2.64 24.97 4.35
C LEU A 54 3.95 25.34 3.68
N ASN A 55 4.25 26.64 3.58
CA ASN A 55 5.50 27.13 3.00
C ASN A 55 6.73 26.70 3.81
N GLU A 56 6.63 26.66 5.13
CA GLU A 56 7.72 26.21 6.00
C GLU A 56 8.06 24.74 5.79
N ILE A 57 7.06 23.86 5.79
CA ILE A 57 7.31 22.42 5.56
C ILE A 57 7.80 22.15 4.14
N TYR A 58 7.28 22.88 3.14
CA TYR A 58 7.75 22.81 1.76
C TYR A 58 9.25 23.18 1.65
N LYS A 59 9.67 24.27 2.30
CA LYS A 59 11.08 24.69 2.33
C LYS A 59 11.98 23.65 2.98
N LYS A 60 11.54 23.08 4.12
CA LYS A 60 12.28 21.99 4.79
C LYS A 60 12.46 20.79 3.87
N LEU A 61 11.40 20.37 3.18
CA LEU A 61 11.45 19.26 2.23
C LEU A 61 12.41 19.51 1.06
N ILE A 62 12.36 20.70 0.45
CA ILE A 62 13.25 21.05 -0.68
C ILE A 62 14.73 20.97 -0.32
N GLN A 63 15.07 21.14 0.95
CA GLN A 63 16.45 21.02 1.41
C GLN A 63 16.91 19.56 1.45
N ILE A 64 16.05 18.64 1.87
CA ILE A 64 16.41 17.25 2.15
C ILE A 64 16.08 16.27 1.02
N ILE A 65 15.12 16.60 0.15
CA ILE A 65 14.64 15.67 -0.87
C ILE A 65 15.59 15.64 -2.09
N PRO A 66 16.02 14.46 -2.56
CA PRO A 66 16.85 14.35 -3.76
C PRO A 66 16.11 14.81 -5.02
N GLU A 67 14.83 14.48 -5.14
CA GLU A 67 14.03 14.67 -6.34
C GLU A 67 13.30 16.04 -6.35
N LYS A 68 14.07 17.11 -6.11
CA LYS A 68 13.53 18.48 -5.93
C LYS A 68 12.63 18.96 -7.05
N LYS A 69 12.96 18.59 -8.31
CA LYS A 69 12.23 19.03 -9.50
C LYS A 69 10.76 18.60 -9.45
N THR A 70 10.50 17.35 -9.11
CA THR A 70 9.14 16.81 -9.00
C THR A 70 8.36 17.47 -7.87
N LEU A 71 8.98 17.68 -6.70
CA LEU A 71 8.33 18.39 -5.58
C LEU A 71 7.94 19.83 -5.95
N ILE A 72 8.78 20.52 -6.75
CA ILE A 72 8.47 21.85 -7.29
C ILE A 72 7.30 21.81 -8.26
N GLU A 73 7.27 20.82 -9.15
CA GLU A 73 6.17 20.65 -10.13
C GLU A 73 4.84 20.39 -9.42
N GLU A 74 4.80 19.46 -8.46
CA GLU A 74 3.62 19.17 -7.63
C GLU A 74 3.16 20.40 -6.83
N GLN A 75 4.09 21.18 -6.29
CA GLN A 75 3.75 22.41 -5.57
C GLN A 75 3.13 23.46 -6.50
N ARG A 76 3.59 23.55 -7.75
CA ARG A 76 2.99 24.45 -8.76
C ARG A 76 1.60 23.98 -9.17
N GLU A 77 1.38 22.68 -9.29
CA GLU A 77 0.06 22.11 -9.57
C GLU A 77 -0.91 22.38 -8.42
N PHE A 78 -0.50 22.13 -7.18
CA PHE A 78 -1.28 22.51 -6.00
C PHE A 78 -1.69 23.99 -6.01
N LEU A 79 -0.79 24.91 -6.37
CA LEU A 79 -1.12 26.34 -6.47
C LEU A 79 -2.13 26.65 -7.59
N LYS A 80 -2.17 25.86 -8.66
CA LYS A 80 -3.21 25.97 -9.70
C LYS A 80 -4.54 25.43 -9.17
N ASP A 81 -4.53 24.29 -8.50
CA ASP A 81 -5.75 23.68 -7.96
C ASP A 81 -6.38 24.58 -6.88
N ARG A 82 -5.55 25.19 -6.03
CA ARG A 82 -5.99 26.20 -5.06
C ARG A 82 -6.81 27.30 -5.73
N LYS A 83 -6.42 27.77 -6.92
CA LYS A 83 -7.12 28.83 -7.67
C LYS A 83 -8.54 28.46 -8.08
N THR A 84 -8.93 27.19 -7.99
CA THR A 84 -10.29 26.73 -8.29
C THR A 84 -11.25 26.90 -7.10
N CYS A 85 -10.75 27.17 -5.89
CA CYS A 85 -11.58 27.35 -4.72
C CYS A 85 -12.44 28.62 -4.78
N THR A 86 -13.69 28.51 -4.30
CA THR A 86 -14.68 29.59 -4.36
C THR A 86 -14.96 30.24 -3.01
N ASN A 87 -14.48 29.66 -1.90
CA ASN A 87 -14.70 30.17 -0.54
C ASN A 87 -13.59 29.75 0.43
N GLU A 88 -13.64 30.29 1.65
CA GLU A 88 -12.66 30.04 2.71
C GLU A 88 -12.56 28.57 3.12
N ASP A 89 -13.69 27.85 3.23
CA ASP A 89 -13.69 26.43 3.61
C ASP A 89 -12.98 25.56 2.57
N CYS A 90 -13.16 25.84 1.28
CA CYS A 90 -12.42 25.17 0.22
C CYS A 90 -10.92 25.39 0.36
N ILE A 91 -10.48 26.65 0.59
CA ILE A 91 -9.06 26.98 0.75
C ILE A 91 -8.50 26.29 2.00
N LYS A 92 -9.25 26.29 3.11
CA LYS A 92 -8.87 25.63 4.35
C LYS A 92 -8.68 24.14 4.15
N ASN A 93 -9.60 23.49 3.44
CA ASN A 93 -9.51 22.07 3.13
C ASN A 93 -8.31 21.78 2.25
N ILE A 94 -8.12 22.48 1.12
CA ILE A 94 -6.99 22.21 0.22
C ILE A 94 -5.63 22.49 0.89
N TYR A 95 -5.56 23.44 1.82
CA TYR A 95 -4.36 23.74 2.60
C TYR A 95 -4.03 22.67 3.63
N LYS A 96 -5.00 22.28 4.46
CA LYS A 96 -4.84 21.18 5.42
C LYS A 96 -4.41 19.90 4.71
N ASN A 97 -5.04 19.67 3.57
CA ASN A 97 -4.72 18.61 2.65
C ASN A 97 -3.24 18.66 2.23
N ARG A 98 -2.78 19.75 1.60
CA ARG A 98 -1.38 19.84 1.17
C ARG A 98 -0.38 19.79 2.32
N LEU A 99 -0.70 20.42 3.45
CA LEU A 99 0.12 20.38 4.67
C LEU A 99 0.35 18.96 5.15
N TYR A 100 -0.70 18.15 5.15
CA TYR A 100 -0.61 16.75 5.55
C TYR A 100 0.39 16.01 4.67
N ILE A 101 0.28 16.08 3.33
CA ILE A 101 1.25 15.45 2.41
C ILE A 101 2.68 15.86 2.75
N LEU A 102 2.94 17.16 2.82
CA LEU A 102 4.31 17.63 2.99
C LEU A 102 4.88 17.18 4.33
N ASN A 103 4.08 17.18 5.39
CA ASN A 103 4.51 16.68 6.70
C ASN A 103 4.77 15.18 6.69
N SER A 104 3.93 14.38 6.02
CA SER A 104 4.12 12.93 5.93
C SER A 104 5.38 12.57 5.11
N ILE A 105 5.65 13.26 3.99
CA ILE A 105 6.91 13.11 3.24
C ILE A 105 8.10 13.48 4.12
N TYR A 106 8.02 14.60 4.85
CA TYR A 106 9.12 15.09 5.67
C TYR A 106 9.44 14.12 6.80
N LYS A 107 8.40 13.63 7.48
CA LYS A 107 8.50 12.61 8.52
C LYS A 107 9.18 11.36 7.98
N PHE A 108 8.73 10.84 6.83
CA PHE A 108 9.32 9.67 6.19
C PHE A 108 10.81 9.82 5.89
N LEU A 109 11.22 10.96 5.32
CA LEU A 109 12.63 11.21 4.96
C LEU A 109 13.54 11.44 6.17
N ASN A 110 12.99 11.87 7.31
CA ASN A 110 13.76 12.13 8.53
C ASN A 110 13.82 10.92 9.50
N VAL A 111 13.22 9.78 9.18
CA VAL A 111 13.43 8.54 9.96
C VAL A 111 14.81 7.97 9.64
N LYS A 112 15.64 7.74 10.67
CA LYS A 112 16.93 7.05 10.50
C LYS A 112 16.68 5.57 10.22
N LEU A 113 17.20 5.05 9.10
CA LEU A 113 17.09 3.64 8.70
C LEU A 113 17.61 2.64 9.76
N ASP A 114 18.48 3.08 10.67
CA ASP A 114 19.01 2.23 11.75
C ASP A 114 18.00 2.01 12.90
N GLU A 115 17.02 2.91 13.08
CA GLU A 115 15.88 2.70 13.98
C GLU A 115 14.83 1.73 13.40
N TYR A 116 14.92 1.42 12.10
CA TYR A 116 14.00 0.52 11.39
C TYR A 116 14.16 -0.95 11.79
N LYS A 117 15.35 -1.35 12.28
CA LYS A 117 15.66 -2.74 12.66
C LYS A 117 15.38 -3.08 14.13
N SER A 118 15.12 -2.09 14.98
CA SER A 118 14.90 -2.32 16.41
C SER A 118 13.42 -2.17 16.78
N GLU A 119 12.60 -3.22 16.57
CA GLU A 119 11.31 -3.54 17.23
C GLU A 119 10.28 -2.43 17.56
N LYS A 120 10.46 -1.21 17.09
CA LYS A 120 9.79 -0.01 17.58
C LYS A 120 9.31 0.88 16.44
N ILE A 121 8.91 0.25 15.33
CA ILE A 121 8.03 0.89 14.34
C ILE A 121 6.86 -0.06 14.07
N LYS A 122 5.96 -0.12 15.05
CA LYS A 122 4.61 -0.68 14.89
C LYS A 122 3.62 0.41 14.39
N TYR A 123 4.08 1.65 14.19
CA TYR A 123 3.24 2.84 14.01
C TYR A 123 3.91 3.96 13.21
N ILE A 124 4.32 3.71 11.96
CA ILE A 124 4.07 4.79 10.98
C ILE A 124 2.56 4.75 10.76
N ASP A 125 1.84 5.73 11.32
CA ASP A 125 0.38 5.79 11.27
C ASP A 125 -0.05 5.72 9.79
N ILE A 126 -0.73 4.63 9.41
CA ILE A 126 -1.09 4.25 8.04
C ILE A 126 -1.94 5.34 7.37
N LYS A 127 -2.54 6.24 8.15
CA LYS A 127 -3.17 7.46 7.62
C LYS A 127 -2.18 8.36 6.88
N ASP A 128 -0.95 8.53 7.37
CA ASP A 128 0.10 9.35 6.72
C ASP A 128 0.43 8.82 5.32
N PHE A 129 0.35 7.50 5.17
CA PHE A 129 0.63 6.73 3.95
C PHE A 129 -0.51 6.83 2.91
N ILE A 130 -1.78 6.74 3.33
CA ILE A 130 -2.96 6.77 2.44
C ILE A 130 -3.13 8.12 1.74
N TYR A 131 -2.99 9.20 2.52
CA TYR A 131 -3.26 10.55 2.03
C TYR A 131 -2.18 11.05 1.04
N LEU A 132 -0.97 10.49 1.09
CA LEU A 132 0.09 10.77 0.12
C LEU A 132 -0.16 10.17 -1.26
N TYR A 133 -0.80 9.01 -1.32
CA TYR A 133 -1.14 8.30 -2.55
C TYR A 133 -2.32 8.95 -3.28
N GLU A 134 -3.36 9.36 -2.55
CA GLU A 134 -4.56 10.01 -3.12
C GLU A 134 -4.26 11.36 -3.79
N VAL A 135 -3.18 12.03 -3.40
CA VAL A 135 -2.91 13.42 -3.84
C VAL A 135 -1.83 13.49 -4.92
N LYS A 136 -1.63 12.37 -5.64
CA LYS A 136 -0.78 12.26 -6.84
C LYS A 136 0.64 12.79 -6.64
N SER A 137 1.25 12.53 -5.48
CA SER A 137 2.68 12.79 -5.35
C SER A 137 3.47 11.69 -6.05
N ASN A 138 3.95 11.96 -7.25
CA ASN A 138 4.79 11.05 -8.05
C ASN A 138 6.09 10.70 -7.31
N LEU A 139 6.51 11.57 -6.39
CA LEU A 139 7.76 11.48 -5.66
C LEU A 139 7.81 10.42 -4.58
N PHE A 140 6.67 10.19 -3.93
CA PHE A 140 6.57 9.19 -2.88
C PHE A 140 6.37 7.79 -3.46
N THR A 141 5.60 7.68 -4.55
CA THR A 141 5.40 6.42 -5.27
C THR A 141 6.74 5.80 -5.68
N SER A 142 7.69 6.55 -6.26
CA SER A 142 8.98 5.96 -6.68
C SER A 142 9.87 5.44 -5.53
N LYS A 143 9.74 5.99 -4.32
CA LYS A 143 10.61 5.67 -3.17
C LYS A 143 9.99 4.69 -2.19
N LEU A 144 8.67 4.77 -2.02
CA LEU A 144 7.88 3.77 -1.33
C LEU A 144 7.97 2.42 -2.06
N LEU A 145 8.16 2.44 -3.39
CA LEU A 145 8.33 1.22 -4.14
C LEU A 145 9.62 0.45 -3.80
N ASN A 146 10.53 1.02 -3.00
CA ASN A 146 11.75 0.34 -2.53
C ASN A 146 11.60 -0.32 -1.14
N ILE A 147 10.47 -0.15 -0.44
CA ILE A 147 10.28 -0.62 0.95
C ILE A 147 9.28 -1.77 1.07
N ILE A 148 8.27 -1.81 0.19
CA ILE A 148 7.47 -3.01 -0.03
C ILE A 148 8.31 -3.86 -0.99
N ASP A 149 8.40 -5.18 -0.81
CA ASP A 149 9.03 -6.10 -1.77
C ASP A 149 8.26 -6.06 -3.09
N ILE A 150 8.51 -4.99 -3.82
CA ILE A 150 7.97 -4.72 -5.12
C ILE A 150 8.94 -5.36 -6.07
N PHE A 151 8.36 -6.19 -6.93
CA PHE A 151 9.01 -6.60 -8.14
C PHE A 151 9.22 -5.32 -8.95
N GLU A 152 10.36 -4.64 -8.74
CA GLU A 152 10.72 -3.31 -9.28
C GLU A 152 10.45 -3.17 -10.79
N LYS A 153 10.30 -4.29 -11.49
CA LYS A 153 10.10 -4.35 -12.95
C LYS A 153 8.65 -4.52 -13.41
N ASN A 154 7.72 -4.99 -12.58
CA ASN A 154 6.46 -5.57 -13.10
C ASN A 154 5.15 -5.02 -12.54
N ASN A 155 5.15 -4.01 -11.66
CA ASN A 155 3.92 -3.41 -11.10
C ASN A 155 3.06 -4.38 -10.26
N TYR A 156 3.67 -5.34 -9.56
CA TYR A 156 2.96 -6.26 -8.65
C TYR A 156 3.42 -6.08 -7.21
N ILE A 157 2.50 -6.24 -6.26
CA ILE A 157 2.76 -6.23 -4.82
C ILE A 157 2.26 -7.53 -4.20
N LEU A 158 3.05 -8.07 -3.27
CA LEU A 158 2.62 -9.13 -2.37
C LEU A 158 2.06 -8.49 -1.09
N VAL A 159 0.89 -8.95 -0.64
CA VAL A 159 0.28 -8.53 0.62
C VAL A 159 0.20 -9.74 1.54
N GLU A 160 0.90 -9.66 2.67
CA GLU A 160 0.88 -10.66 3.75
C GLU A 160 0.20 -10.09 5.01
N ASP A 161 -0.36 -10.98 5.83
CA ASP A 161 -1.08 -10.71 7.08
C ASP A 161 -2.26 -9.71 7.05
N GLY A 162 -2.78 -9.39 5.87
CA GLY A 162 -4.03 -8.65 5.65
C GLY A 162 -4.11 -7.35 6.46
N PHE A 163 -2.95 -6.81 6.84
CA PHE A 163 -2.86 -5.86 7.94
C PHE A 163 -2.72 -4.41 7.48
N LEU A 164 -2.34 -4.16 6.23
CA LEU A 164 -1.65 -2.91 5.96
C LEU A 164 -2.30 -1.95 4.99
N ILE A 165 -3.53 -2.18 4.54
CA ILE A 165 -4.15 -1.19 3.66
C ILE A 165 -5.66 -1.10 3.88
N ARG A 166 -6.09 -0.06 4.63
CA ARG A 166 -7.46 0.49 4.55
C ARG A 166 -7.47 1.54 3.46
N PHE A 167 -7.73 1.15 2.21
CA PHE A 167 -8.09 2.10 1.17
C PHE A 167 -9.58 2.40 1.28
N TYR A 168 -10.04 3.61 1.62
CA TYR A 168 -11.49 3.91 1.56
C TYR A 168 -12.40 2.85 2.22
N ASP A 169 -12.08 2.37 3.43
CA ASP A 169 -12.75 1.24 4.13
C ASP A 169 -12.60 -0.17 3.50
N VAL A 170 -11.79 -0.33 2.46
CA VAL A 170 -11.44 -1.62 1.84
C VAL A 170 -10.16 -2.16 2.48
N ARG A 171 -10.29 -3.31 3.16
CA ARG A 171 -9.16 -4.11 3.66
C ARG A 171 -8.61 -4.96 2.51
N LEU A 172 -7.33 -4.81 2.19
CA LEU A 172 -6.65 -5.76 1.29
C LEU A 172 -6.30 -7.03 2.08
N ASN A 173 -6.86 -8.15 1.65
CA ASN A 173 -6.56 -9.47 2.20
C ASN A 173 -5.26 -10.02 1.60
N ASN A 174 -4.74 -11.10 2.16
CA ASN A 174 -3.55 -11.77 1.65
C ASN A 174 -3.70 -12.10 0.16
N GLY A 175 -2.59 -11.93 -0.56
CA GLY A 175 -2.51 -12.27 -1.98
C GLY A 175 -1.62 -11.31 -2.77
N ILE A 176 -1.65 -11.46 -4.08
CA ILE A 176 -0.89 -10.63 -5.03
C ILE A 176 -1.83 -9.64 -5.68
N TYR A 177 -1.36 -8.40 -5.84
CA TYR A 177 -2.10 -7.33 -6.49
C TYR A 177 -1.26 -6.71 -7.59
N TYR A 178 -1.92 -6.32 -8.68
CA TYR A 178 -1.36 -5.47 -9.72
C TYR A 178 -1.61 -4.02 -9.35
N VAL A 179 -0.60 -3.16 -9.54
CA VAL A 179 -0.64 -1.73 -9.26
C VAL A 179 -0.35 -0.96 -10.54
N ASN A 180 -1.36 -0.35 -11.14
CA ASN A 180 -1.13 0.54 -12.27
C ASN A 180 -0.51 1.85 -11.76
N ASN A 181 0.81 1.99 -11.88
CA ASN A 181 1.54 3.18 -11.42
C ASN A 181 1.14 4.48 -12.14
N ARG A 182 0.50 4.42 -13.32
CA ARG A 182 0.02 5.60 -14.04
C ARG A 182 -1.35 6.06 -13.54
N THR A 183 -2.24 5.12 -13.22
CA THR A 183 -3.64 5.43 -12.83
C THR A 183 -3.90 5.34 -11.34
N GLY A 184 -2.97 4.75 -10.57
CA GLY A 184 -3.15 4.47 -9.15
C GLY A 184 -4.17 3.35 -8.87
N ARG A 185 -4.53 2.54 -9.87
CA ARG A 185 -5.47 1.44 -9.70
C ARG A 185 -4.79 0.20 -9.14
N ILE A 186 -5.41 -0.41 -8.14
CA ILE A 186 -4.96 -1.68 -7.56
C ILE A 186 -6.00 -2.74 -7.88
N LYS A 187 -5.56 -3.86 -8.46
CA LYS A 187 -6.41 -5.00 -8.81
C LYS A 187 -5.87 -6.25 -8.14
N ARG A 188 -6.72 -6.96 -7.37
CA ARG A 188 -6.35 -8.27 -6.82
C ARG A 188 -6.13 -9.24 -7.98
N VAL A 189 -4.96 -9.86 -8.00
CA VAL A 189 -4.57 -10.86 -8.99
C VAL A 189 -4.92 -12.24 -8.47
N VAL A 190 -4.42 -12.55 -7.27
CA VAL A 190 -4.74 -13.79 -6.58
C VAL A 190 -4.93 -13.52 -5.09
N GLY A 191 -5.74 -14.35 -4.46
CA GLY A 191 -6.03 -14.29 -3.04
C GLY A 191 -5.53 -15.50 -2.28
N GLY A 192 -5.41 -15.36 -0.96
CA GLY A 192 -4.96 -16.42 -0.08
C GLY A 192 -3.60 -16.09 0.53
N ILE A 193 -3.16 -16.90 1.48
CA ILE A 193 -1.81 -16.78 2.05
C ILE A 193 -0.84 -17.29 0.99
N ILE A 194 0.14 -16.47 0.61
CA ILE A 194 1.15 -16.88 -0.37
C ILE A 194 2.31 -17.49 0.42
N ASP A 195 2.54 -18.79 0.25
CA ASP A 195 3.58 -19.52 0.97
C ASP A 195 4.95 -19.40 0.27
N ASN A 196 4.93 -19.47 -1.06
CA ASN A 196 6.12 -19.34 -1.91
C ASN A 196 5.69 -18.98 -3.33
N TRP A 197 6.54 -18.29 -4.10
CA TRP A 197 6.22 -17.83 -5.45
C TRP A 197 7.48 -17.49 -6.26
N PHE A 198 7.36 -17.43 -7.59
CA PHE A 198 8.40 -16.89 -8.47
C PHE A 198 7.81 -16.28 -9.76
N ILE A 199 8.58 -15.40 -10.40
CA ILE A 199 8.23 -14.78 -11.69
C ILE A 199 9.08 -15.38 -12.79
N ILE A 200 8.45 -15.71 -13.92
CA ILE A 200 9.11 -16.19 -15.12
C ILE A 200 9.08 -15.09 -16.19
N GLU A 201 10.14 -14.29 -16.27
CA GLU A 201 10.24 -13.15 -17.21
C GLU A 201 10.39 -13.59 -18.68
N ASN A 202 10.94 -14.79 -18.94
CA ASN A 202 11.20 -15.29 -20.29
C ASN A 202 9.95 -15.84 -21.03
N TYR A 203 8.76 -15.70 -20.42
CA TYR A 203 7.50 -16.02 -21.07
C TYR A 203 6.86 -14.76 -21.64
N THR A 204 6.32 -14.87 -22.86
CA THR A 204 5.46 -13.85 -23.47
C THR A 204 4.09 -14.50 -23.72
N PRO A 205 3.06 -14.22 -22.90
CA PRO A 205 3.00 -13.24 -21.81
C PRO A 205 3.69 -13.72 -20.52
N THR A 206 4.20 -12.81 -19.68
CA THR A 206 4.89 -13.13 -18.42
C THR A 206 4.04 -14.01 -17.51
N LYS A 207 4.65 -14.98 -16.84
CA LYS A 207 3.95 -15.86 -15.89
C LYS A 207 4.46 -15.64 -14.46
N ILE A 208 3.53 -15.64 -13.51
CA ILE A 208 3.81 -15.77 -12.08
C ILE A 208 3.36 -17.17 -11.68
N VAL A 209 4.20 -17.92 -10.96
CA VAL A 209 3.81 -19.20 -10.36
C VAL A 209 3.83 -19.04 -8.85
N VAL A 210 2.73 -19.39 -8.19
CA VAL A 210 2.52 -19.16 -6.76
C VAL A 210 2.01 -20.42 -6.08
N LYS A 211 2.45 -20.67 -4.85
CA LYS A 211 1.82 -21.60 -3.93
C LYS A 211 0.93 -20.81 -2.97
N ILE A 212 -0.34 -21.19 -2.91
CA ILE A 212 -1.36 -20.53 -2.12
C ILE A 212 -1.86 -21.50 -1.05
N LEU A 213 -2.06 -20.97 0.15
CA LEU A 213 -2.70 -21.64 1.26
C LEU A 213 -4.02 -20.93 1.57
N ASP A 214 -5.08 -21.72 1.71
CA ASP A 214 -6.39 -21.26 2.17
C ASP A 214 -6.98 -22.27 3.17
N GLY A 215 -8.05 -21.89 3.87
CA GLY A 215 -8.68 -22.79 4.82
C GLY A 215 -10.04 -22.31 5.32
N HIS A 216 -10.96 -23.26 5.49
CA HIS A 216 -12.27 -23.01 6.04
C HIS A 216 -12.78 -24.18 6.88
N ARG A 217 -13.30 -23.89 8.09
CA ARG A 217 -13.93 -24.88 8.99
C ARG A 217 -13.08 -26.12 9.28
N GLY A 218 -11.76 -25.95 9.40
CA GLY A 218 -10.83 -27.04 9.70
C GLY A 218 -10.35 -27.83 8.48
N LEU A 219 -10.83 -27.48 7.27
CA LEU A 219 -10.30 -27.98 6.01
C LEU A 219 -9.32 -26.96 5.43
N GLY A 220 -8.11 -27.39 5.15
CA GLY A 220 -7.06 -26.61 4.51
C GLY A 220 -6.99 -26.95 3.03
N TYR A 221 -6.54 -25.97 2.24
CA TYR A 221 -6.34 -26.08 0.81
C TYR A 221 -4.94 -25.59 0.48
N GLU A 222 -4.22 -26.34 -0.35
CA GLU A 222 -2.98 -25.88 -0.98
C GLU A 222 -3.12 -25.98 -2.48
N SER A 223 -2.72 -24.94 -3.20
CA SER A 223 -2.65 -24.96 -4.64
C SER A 223 -1.31 -24.41 -5.14
N ILE A 224 -0.86 -24.91 -6.28
CA ILE A 224 0.10 -24.17 -7.11
C ILE A 224 -0.66 -23.63 -8.32
N GLU A 225 -0.56 -22.34 -8.56
CA GLU A 225 -1.25 -21.63 -9.62
C GLU A 225 -0.27 -20.90 -10.53
N SER A 226 -0.53 -20.93 -11.83
CA SER A 226 0.16 -20.14 -12.85
C SER A 226 -0.74 -19.00 -13.30
N ILE A 227 -0.30 -17.78 -13.04
CA ILE A 227 -0.97 -16.55 -13.43
C ILE A 227 -0.25 -15.96 -14.65
N THR A 228 -0.93 -15.91 -15.78
CA THR A 228 -0.42 -15.32 -17.02
C THR A 228 -0.84 -13.85 -17.11
N ILE A 229 0.12 -12.97 -17.31
CA ILE A 229 -0.04 -11.52 -17.37
C ILE A 229 -0.13 -11.06 -18.83
N LYS A 230 -1.32 -10.66 -19.26
CA LYS A 230 -1.57 -10.07 -20.59
C LYS A 230 -1.71 -8.55 -20.43
N ASP A 231 -0.81 -7.79 -21.05
CA ASP A 231 -0.88 -6.31 -21.12
C ASP A 231 -1.02 -5.58 -19.77
N GLY A 232 -0.36 -6.09 -18.71
CA GLY A 232 -0.30 -5.46 -17.39
C GLY A 232 -1.58 -5.58 -16.55
N GLU A 233 -2.78 -5.55 -17.14
CA GLU A 233 -4.04 -5.57 -16.37
C GLU A 233 -4.87 -6.86 -16.55
N ASN A 234 -4.69 -7.56 -17.67
CA ASN A 234 -5.43 -8.79 -17.94
C ASN A 234 -4.67 -9.98 -17.39
N ILE A 235 -5.35 -10.82 -16.63
CA ILE A 235 -4.76 -11.97 -15.96
C ILE A 235 -5.57 -13.22 -16.31
N GLU A 236 -4.88 -14.29 -16.60
CA GLU A 236 -5.46 -15.63 -16.74
C GLU A 236 -4.83 -16.51 -15.66
N ASN A 237 -5.67 -17.04 -14.78
CA ASN A 237 -5.23 -17.91 -13.70
C ASN A 237 -5.47 -19.36 -14.09
N LYS A 238 -4.48 -20.21 -13.87
CA LYS A 238 -4.58 -21.65 -14.01
C LYS A 238 -4.08 -22.36 -12.75
N VAL A 239 -4.93 -23.18 -12.17
CA VAL A 239 -4.54 -24.14 -11.14
C VAL A 239 -3.74 -25.28 -11.80
N ILE A 240 -2.49 -25.46 -11.37
CA ILE A 240 -1.62 -26.56 -11.81
C ILE A 240 -1.90 -27.81 -11.00
N ILE A 241 -1.94 -27.66 -9.68
CA ILE A 241 -2.29 -28.71 -8.73
C ILE A 241 -3.01 -28.06 -7.55
N GLU A 242 -4.00 -28.75 -7.02
CA GLU A 242 -4.73 -28.38 -5.81
C GLU A 242 -4.92 -29.63 -4.96
N THR A 243 -4.80 -29.46 -3.66
CA THR A 243 -5.05 -30.51 -2.69
C THR A 243 -5.74 -29.94 -1.46
N GLN A 244 -6.30 -30.85 -0.67
CA GLN A 244 -7.03 -30.54 0.55
C GLN A 244 -6.41 -31.32 1.70
N TYR A 245 -6.55 -30.84 2.94
CA TYR A 245 -6.06 -31.54 4.12
C TYR A 245 -6.83 -31.15 5.38
N ASP A 246 -6.86 -32.03 6.37
CA ASP A 246 -7.34 -31.68 7.70
C ASP A 246 -6.33 -30.73 8.36
N MET A 247 -6.73 -29.49 8.66
CA MET A 247 -5.83 -28.50 9.27
C MET A 247 -5.32 -28.91 10.67
N GLU A 248 -6.01 -29.82 11.36
CA GLU A 248 -5.61 -30.28 12.69
C GLU A 248 -4.51 -31.34 12.61
N SER A 249 -4.53 -32.20 11.59
CA SER A 249 -3.58 -33.30 11.45
C SER A 249 -2.62 -33.20 10.27
N GLY A 250 -2.83 -32.23 9.37
CA GLY A 250 -2.19 -32.13 8.06
C GLY A 250 -2.65 -33.18 7.05
N PHE A 251 -3.58 -34.08 7.38
CA PHE A 251 -3.86 -35.31 6.61
C PHE A 251 -5.30 -35.83 6.83
N CYS A 252 -5.57 -37.14 6.85
CA CYS A 252 -6.94 -37.69 6.86
C CYS A 252 -7.56 -37.94 8.25
N ASN A 253 -7.10 -37.34 9.36
CA ASN A 253 -7.59 -37.75 10.69
C ASN A 253 -9.10 -37.52 10.89
N ARG A 254 -9.65 -36.42 10.39
CA ARG A 254 -11.09 -36.12 10.41
C ARG A 254 -11.73 -36.22 9.02
N ALA A 255 -11.19 -37.08 8.16
CA ALA A 255 -11.61 -37.18 6.76
C ALA A 255 -13.13 -37.40 6.57
N GLU A 256 -13.76 -38.24 7.40
CA GLU A 256 -15.20 -38.49 7.35
C GLU A 256 -16.02 -37.23 7.71
N VAL A 257 -15.59 -36.51 8.74
CA VAL A 257 -16.25 -35.26 9.18
C VAL A 257 -16.07 -34.14 8.17
N LEU A 258 -14.89 -34.08 7.53
CA LEU A 258 -14.52 -33.06 6.54
C LEU A 258 -14.94 -33.43 5.11
N GLY A 259 -15.39 -34.66 4.86
CA GLY A 259 -15.84 -35.11 3.55
C GLY A 259 -14.74 -35.31 2.50
N ILE A 260 -13.49 -35.55 2.94
CA ILE A 260 -12.35 -35.77 2.02
C ILE A 260 -12.01 -37.25 1.89
N THR A 261 -11.68 -37.69 0.67
CA THR A 261 -11.25 -39.08 0.39
C THR A 261 -9.75 -39.20 0.21
N LYS A 262 -9.08 -38.07 -0.01
CA LYS A 262 -7.63 -37.92 -0.10
C LYS A 262 -7.23 -36.65 0.62
N ALA A 263 -6.06 -36.67 1.24
CA ALA A 263 -5.42 -35.47 1.78
C ALA A 263 -4.03 -35.32 1.15
N GLY A 264 -3.57 -34.11 0.89
CA GLY A 264 -2.22 -33.93 0.37
C GLY A 264 -1.53 -32.66 0.85
N ASP A 265 -0.24 -32.62 0.60
CA ASP A 265 0.69 -31.61 1.10
C ASP A 265 1.74 -31.34 0.00
N ILE A 266 1.82 -30.08 -0.43
CA ILE A 266 2.78 -29.62 -1.42
C ILE A 266 4.02 -29.15 -0.66
N LYS A 267 4.96 -30.06 -0.43
CA LYS A 267 6.16 -29.78 0.38
C LYS A 267 7.04 -28.70 -0.20
N ASN A 268 7.26 -28.75 -1.51
CA ASN A 268 8.10 -27.80 -2.21
C ASN A 268 7.78 -27.80 -3.70
N PHE A 269 8.11 -26.70 -4.38
CA PHE A 269 8.14 -26.65 -5.83
C PHE A 269 9.30 -25.78 -6.31
N GLU A 270 9.94 -26.21 -7.40
CA GLU A 270 11.12 -25.58 -7.97
C GLU A 270 10.97 -25.39 -9.47
N TYR A 271 11.44 -24.24 -9.96
CA TYR A 271 11.44 -23.94 -11.39
C TYR A 271 12.79 -24.29 -12.03
N ASP A 272 12.74 -25.15 -13.05
CA ASP A 272 13.88 -25.45 -13.92
C ASP A 272 13.79 -24.55 -15.17
N GLU A 273 14.47 -23.40 -15.12
CA GLU A 273 14.46 -22.39 -16.18
C GLU A 273 14.90 -22.95 -17.54
N THR A 274 15.87 -23.88 -17.54
CA THR A 274 16.45 -24.44 -18.76
C THR A 274 15.44 -25.27 -19.53
N LYS A 275 14.57 -25.99 -18.81
CA LYS A 275 13.55 -26.87 -19.39
C LYS A 275 12.16 -26.25 -19.40
N ASN A 276 11.96 -25.15 -18.67
CA ASN A 276 10.65 -24.56 -18.38
C ASN A 276 9.73 -25.55 -17.65
N PHE A 277 10.32 -26.32 -16.72
CA PHE A 277 9.61 -27.33 -15.96
C PHE A 277 9.42 -26.87 -14.52
N LEU A 278 8.27 -27.16 -13.97
CA LEU A 278 8.04 -27.07 -12.54
C LEU A 278 8.17 -28.46 -11.92
N LYS A 279 9.10 -28.62 -10.99
CA LYS A 279 9.27 -29.84 -10.20
C LYS A 279 8.51 -29.64 -8.90
N ILE A 280 7.66 -30.58 -8.52
CA ILE A 280 6.80 -30.48 -7.35
C ILE A 280 7.01 -31.74 -6.50
N ASP A 281 7.38 -31.56 -5.24
CA ASP A 281 7.41 -32.62 -4.26
C ASP A 281 6.04 -32.66 -3.55
N PHE A 282 5.26 -33.71 -3.82
CA PHE A 282 3.88 -33.85 -3.39
C PHE A 282 3.70 -35.09 -2.53
N ILE A 283 3.00 -34.96 -1.40
CA ILE A 283 2.60 -36.07 -0.56
C ILE A 283 1.09 -36.22 -0.64
N GLU A 284 0.60 -37.44 -0.87
CA GLU A 284 -0.83 -37.74 -0.84
C GLU A 284 -1.09 -38.89 0.14
N GLN A 285 -2.18 -38.78 0.90
CA GLN A 285 -2.73 -39.84 1.71
C GLN A 285 -4.11 -40.23 1.17
N ASP A 286 -4.30 -41.51 0.88
CA ASP A 286 -5.62 -42.10 0.65
C ASP A 286 -6.31 -42.30 2.00
N CYS A 287 -7.43 -41.61 2.22
CA CYS A 287 -8.12 -41.62 3.50
C CYS A 287 -8.82 -42.96 3.80
N SER A 288 -9.07 -43.80 2.79
CA SER A 288 -9.74 -45.09 2.97
C SER A 288 -8.85 -46.15 3.63
N ASN A 289 -7.55 -46.13 3.30
CA ASN A 289 -6.57 -47.11 3.76
C ASN A 289 -5.39 -46.48 4.51
N LYS A 290 -5.40 -45.15 4.68
CA LYS A 290 -4.36 -44.32 5.31
C LYS A 290 -2.98 -44.43 4.65
N LYS A 291 -2.89 -45.01 3.45
CA LYS A 291 -1.64 -45.18 2.73
C LYS A 291 -1.14 -43.83 2.24
N ILE A 292 0.13 -43.56 2.48
CA ILE A 292 0.81 -42.36 2.03
C ILE A 292 1.66 -42.68 0.80
N SER A 293 1.56 -41.87 -0.25
CA SER A 293 2.48 -41.83 -1.38
C SER A 293 3.27 -40.53 -1.37
N ASN A 294 4.54 -40.64 -1.75
CA ASN A 294 5.38 -39.48 -2.03
C ASN A 294 5.63 -39.47 -3.54
N GLU A 295 5.28 -38.38 -4.19
CA GLU A 295 5.32 -38.22 -5.63
C GLU A 295 6.21 -37.04 -5.99
N LYS A 296 7.03 -37.23 -7.04
CA LYS A 296 7.78 -36.16 -7.67
C LYS A 296 7.13 -35.86 -9.00
N LEU A 297 6.35 -34.80 -9.04
CA LEU A 297 5.63 -34.39 -10.24
C LEU A 297 6.47 -33.41 -11.04
N VAL A 298 6.35 -33.49 -12.37
CA VAL A 298 6.96 -32.53 -13.28
C VAL A 298 5.88 -31.97 -14.18
N TYR A 299 5.77 -30.65 -14.19
CA TYR A 299 4.82 -29.93 -15.01
C TYR A 299 5.56 -29.11 -16.09
N ASP A 300 5.21 -29.35 -17.36
CA ASP A 300 5.72 -28.58 -18.48
C ASP A 300 4.91 -27.27 -18.61
N LEU A 301 5.50 -26.15 -18.22
CA LEU A 301 4.81 -24.86 -18.25
C LEU A 301 4.55 -24.35 -19.69
N LYS A 302 5.22 -24.89 -20.70
CA LYS A 302 5.04 -24.52 -22.12
C LYS A 302 3.92 -25.32 -22.75
N LYS A 303 3.92 -26.63 -22.50
CA LYS A 303 2.91 -27.55 -23.03
C LYS A 303 1.68 -27.66 -22.16
N ASP A 304 1.75 -27.11 -20.95
CA ASP A 304 0.61 -26.99 -20.03
C ASP A 304 0.11 -28.36 -19.50
N ILE A 305 1.02 -29.33 -19.36
CA ILE A 305 0.76 -30.74 -19.01
C ILE A 305 1.74 -31.28 -17.96
N PHE A 306 1.31 -32.27 -17.18
CA PHE A 306 2.22 -33.11 -16.39
C PHE A 306 2.99 -34.08 -17.30
N ILE A 307 4.28 -34.26 -17.01
CA ILE A 307 5.14 -35.23 -17.68
C ILE A 307 5.33 -36.43 -16.75
N ASN A 308 5.05 -37.63 -17.25
CA ASN A 308 5.40 -38.85 -16.54
C ASN A 308 6.92 -39.04 -16.54
N PHE A 309 7.52 -39.16 -15.35
CA PHE A 309 8.95 -39.49 -15.19
C PHE A 309 9.35 -40.85 -15.77
N LYS A 310 8.39 -41.68 -16.22
CA LYS A 310 8.66 -43.02 -16.78
C LYS A 310 9.17 -43.01 -18.24
N ASP A 311 9.21 -41.86 -18.91
CA ASP A 311 9.59 -41.77 -20.34
C ASP A 311 10.95 -41.09 -20.60
N LYS A 312 11.93 -41.18 -19.69
CA LYS A 312 13.33 -40.85 -19.99
C LYS A 312 14.34 -41.76 -19.32
#